data_AF-A0A2N0NWH2-F1
#
_entry.id   AF-A0A2N0NWH2-F1
#
_cell.length_a   1.000
_cell.length_b   1.000
_cell.length_c   1.000
_cell.angle_alpha   90.00
_cell.angle_beta   90.00
_cell.angle_gamma   90.00
#
_symmetry.space_group_name_H-M   'P 1'
#
loop_
_entity.id
_entity.type
_entity.pdbx_description
1 polymer ?
#
loop_
_entity_poly.entity_id
_entity_poly.type
_entity_poly.pdbx_seq_one_letter_code
_entity_poly.pdbx_strand_id
1 'polypeptide(L)'
;MNRIKVNFHFWQEKRCQTWSFTSLMGQDKLKVLQFFDLSIILPPTRARAIRMLWDGFYDLYMDIRNPATNSKTFKRNAKMWLKIFLTPSTGVSNNDNFVQDLYRPNDITPYIHVLVFHIHEFMEKHKKWKLKSFSCAAVKNKNHQQVSQFFQKTLRDGGNDGANQKSAIVQILEFENRKLHYNINDSQVTSKIIKLQV
;
A
#
# COMPACT_ATOMS: atom_id res chain seq x y z
N MET A 1 14.02 -13.86 -0.08
CA MET A 1 13.78 -12.42 0.18
C MET A 1 15.01 -11.56 -0.13
N ASN A 2 16.22 -11.91 0.36
CA ASN A 2 17.46 -11.14 0.08
C ASN A 2 17.74 -10.93 -1.42
N ARG A 3 17.48 -11.94 -2.27
CA ARG A 3 17.68 -11.85 -3.73
C ARG A 3 16.90 -10.71 -4.39
N ILE A 4 15.71 -10.38 -3.87
CA ILE A 4 14.87 -9.28 -4.37
C ILE A 4 15.02 -7.99 -3.54
N LYS A 5 16.03 -7.93 -2.66
CA LYS A 5 16.32 -6.77 -1.79
C LYS A 5 15.10 -6.33 -0.98
N VAL A 6 14.44 -7.30 -0.34
CA VAL A 6 13.30 -7.09 0.58
C VAL A 6 13.72 -7.55 1.98
N ASN A 7 13.62 -6.63 2.94
CA ASN A 7 13.93 -6.88 4.35
C ASN A 7 12.71 -7.49 5.06
N PHE A 8 12.44 -8.76 4.77
CA PHE A 8 11.39 -9.52 5.41
C PHE A 8 11.96 -10.80 6.01
N HIS A 9 11.83 -10.95 7.32
CA HIS A 9 12.34 -12.07 8.09
C HIS A 9 11.22 -12.75 8.86
N PHE A 10 11.33 -14.07 8.97
CA PHE A 10 10.46 -14.93 9.76
C PHE A 10 11.35 -15.73 10.72
N TRP A 11 10.95 -15.83 11.98
CA TRP A 11 11.66 -16.60 12.99
C TRP A 11 10.66 -17.26 13.94
N GLN A 12 11.05 -18.39 14.52
CA GLN A 12 10.25 -19.04 15.55
C GLN A 12 10.67 -18.54 16.92
N GLU A 13 9.70 -18.15 17.75
CA GLU A 13 9.96 -17.74 19.11
C GLU A 13 10.29 -18.94 19.98
N LYS A 14 11.50 -18.91 20.57
CA LYS A 14 12.05 -20.01 21.37
C LYS A 14 11.16 -20.42 22.55
N ARG A 15 10.31 -19.52 23.06
CA ARG A 15 9.50 -19.74 24.26
C ARG A 15 8.11 -20.31 23.98
N CYS A 16 7.53 -20.01 22.83
CA CYS A 16 6.11 -20.27 22.56
C CYS A 16 5.88 -21.12 21.31
N GLN A 17 6.93 -21.50 20.57
CA GLN A 17 6.86 -22.15 19.25
C GLN A 17 6.04 -21.39 18.20
N THR A 18 5.65 -20.14 18.50
CA THR A 18 4.95 -19.24 17.61
C THR A 18 5.90 -18.65 16.57
N TRP A 19 5.39 -18.42 15.37
CA TRP A 19 6.15 -17.78 14.30
C TRP A 19 5.92 -16.27 14.33
N SER A 20 7.02 -15.53 14.38
CA SER A 20 7.04 -14.07 14.33
C SER A 20 7.69 -13.59 13.04
N PHE A 21 7.29 -12.40 12.57
CA PHE A 21 7.77 -11.84 11.32
C PHE A 21 7.89 -10.33 11.37
N THR A 22 8.78 -9.78 10.55
CA THR A 22 8.88 -8.32 10.36
C THR A 22 7.77 -7.79 9.46
N SER A 23 7.33 -6.55 9.65
CA SER A 23 6.33 -5.92 8.77
C SER A 23 6.83 -5.80 7.32
N LEU A 24 5.98 -6.17 6.37
CA LEU A 24 6.25 -5.99 4.94
C LEU A 24 5.74 -4.62 4.49
N MET A 25 6.66 -3.70 4.21
CA MET A 25 6.34 -2.31 3.86
C MET A 25 5.77 -2.20 2.45
N GLY A 26 5.08 -1.09 2.15
CA GLY A 26 4.34 -0.93 0.89
C GLY A 26 5.18 -1.14 -0.38
N GLN A 27 6.43 -0.66 -0.41
CA GLN A 27 7.33 -0.87 -1.54
C GLN A 27 7.83 -2.31 -1.64
N ASP A 28 8.07 -2.94 -0.49
CA ASP A 28 8.51 -4.33 -0.45
C ASP A 28 7.41 -5.29 -0.88
N LYS A 29 6.13 -4.99 -0.56
CA LYS A 29 4.97 -5.72 -1.11
C LYS A 29 4.98 -5.75 -2.65
N LEU A 30 5.31 -4.63 -3.29
CA LEU A 30 5.37 -4.55 -4.76
C LEU A 30 6.54 -5.34 -5.34
N LYS A 31 7.70 -5.34 -4.67
CA LYS A 31 8.85 -6.15 -5.09
C LYS A 31 8.55 -7.64 -4.99
N VAL A 32 7.89 -8.06 -3.90
CA VAL A 32 7.46 -9.45 -3.75
C VAL A 32 6.48 -9.83 -4.84
N LEU A 33 5.45 -8.99 -5.07
CA LEU A 33 4.46 -9.21 -6.11
C LEU A 33 5.10 -9.42 -7.50
N GLN A 34 6.11 -8.62 -7.86
CA GLN A 34 6.72 -8.71 -9.20
C GLN A 34 7.82 -9.76 -9.31
N PHE A 35 8.71 -9.84 -8.34
CA PHE A 35 10.01 -10.49 -8.52
C PHE A 35 10.19 -11.74 -7.68
N PHE A 36 9.25 -12.08 -6.80
CA PHE A 36 9.37 -13.30 -6.01
C PHE A 36 9.23 -14.54 -6.89
N ASP A 37 10.27 -15.36 -6.87
CA ASP A 37 10.31 -16.63 -7.59
C ASP A 37 9.46 -17.68 -6.86
N LEU A 38 8.28 -17.93 -7.41
CA LEU A 38 7.30 -18.87 -6.87
C LEU A 38 7.74 -20.32 -7.05
N SER A 39 8.66 -20.62 -7.97
CA SER A 39 9.13 -21.99 -8.23
C SER A 39 9.90 -22.58 -7.04
N ILE A 40 10.38 -21.72 -6.13
CA ILE A 40 11.09 -22.12 -4.91
C ILE A 40 10.16 -22.82 -3.91
N ILE A 41 8.86 -22.51 -3.94
CA ILE A 41 7.89 -22.96 -2.93
C ILE A 41 6.68 -23.70 -3.50
N LEU A 42 6.45 -23.64 -4.82
CA LEU A 42 5.29 -24.24 -5.48
C LEU A 42 5.73 -25.13 -6.66
N PRO A 43 4.98 -26.22 -6.94
CA PRO A 43 5.20 -27.01 -8.14
C PRO A 43 5.12 -26.15 -9.42
N PRO A 44 5.85 -26.48 -10.51
CA PRO A 44 5.97 -25.63 -11.69
C PRO A 44 4.64 -25.16 -12.31
N THR A 45 3.64 -26.05 -12.38
CA THR A 45 2.30 -25.69 -12.88
C THR A 45 1.58 -24.72 -11.97
N ARG A 46 1.64 -24.92 -10.65
CA ARG A 46 1.04 -24.02 -9.65
C ARG A 46 1.76 -22.67 -9.62
N ALA A 47 3.08 -22.68 -9.67
CA ALA A 47 3.90 -21.48 -9.71
C ALA A 47 3.54 -20.59 -10.91
N ARG A 48 3.38 -21.17 -12.11
CA ARG A 48 2.93 -20.45 -13.31
C ARG A 48 1.53 -19.85 -13.16
N ALA A 49 0.57 -20.62 -12.62
CA ALA A 49 -0.79 -20.13 -12.42
C ALA A 49 -0.85 -18.94 -11.44
N ILE A 50 -0.14 -19.04 -10.31
CA ILE A 50 -0.05 -17.96 -9.32
C ILE A 50 0.70 -16.75 -9.89
N ARG A 51 1.74 -16.99 -10.71
CA ARG A 51 2.47 -15.92 -11.41
C ARG A 51 1.55 -15.13 -12.33
N MET A 52 0.77 -15.79 -13.18
CA MET A 52 -0.23 -15.13 -14.04
C MET A 52 -1.25 -14.31 -13.23
N LEU A 53 -1.70 -14.84 -12.08
CA LEU A 53 -2.62 -14.12 -11.20
C LEU A 53 -1.97 -12.86 -10.58
N TRP A 54 -0.71 -12.97 -10.14
CA TRP A 54 0.04 -11.86 -9.53
C TRP A 54 0.37 -10.78 -10.55
N ASP A 55 0.76 -11.16 -11.75
CA ASP A 55 1.09 -10.24 -12.84
C ASP A 55 -0.18 -9.50 -13.30
N GLY A 56 -1.30 -10.21 -13.46
CA GLY A 56 -2.59 -9.57 -13.78
C GLY A 56 -3.07 -8.62 -12.67
N PHE A 57 -2.81 -8.93 -11.39
CA PHE A 57 -3.11 -8.01 -10.30
C PHE A 57 -2.21 -6.77 -10.32
N TYR A 58 -0.93 -6.97 -10.65
CA TYR A 58 0.03 -5.89 -10.80
C TYR A 58 -0.36 -4.92 -11.93
N ASP A 59 -0.82 -5.45 -13.07
CA ASP A 59 -1.33 -4.63 -14.17
C ASP A 59 -2.52 -3.77 -13.75
N LEU A 60 -3.51 -4.36 -13.05
CA LEU A 60 -4.64 -3.59 -12.50
C LEU A 60 -4.18 -2.52 -11.51
N TYR A 61 -3.18 -2.83 -10.69
CA TYR A 61 -2.61 -1.89 -9.74
C TYR A 61 -1.94 -0.69 -10.45
N MET A 62 -1.24 -0.94 -11.56
CA MET A 62 -0.64 0.10 -12.38
C MET A 62 -1.69 0.91 -13.14
N ASP A 63 -2.71 0.25 -13.69
CA ASP A 63 -3.84 0.89 -14.35
C ASP A 63 -4.57 1.87 -13.42
N ILE A 64 -4.76 1.50 -12.16
CA ILE A 64 -5.37 2.37 -11.14
C ILE A 64 -4.58 3.68 -10.93
N ARG A 65 -3.26 3.60 -11.04
CA ARG A 65 -2.34 4.71 -10.80
C ARG A 65 -2.10 5.55 -12.04
N ASN A 66 -2.36 4.98 -13.21
CA ASN A 66 -2.18 5.65 -14.47
C ASN A 66 -3.36 6.60 -14.75
N PRO A 67 -3.10 7.92 -14.86
CA PRO A 67 -4.15 8.91 -15.13
C PRO A 67 -4.82 8.76 -16.49
N ALA A 68 -4.21 8.05 -17.43
CA ALA A 68 -4.72 7.83 -18.78
C ALA A 68 -5.61 6.58 -18.90
N THR A 69 -5.74 5.78 -17.83
CA THR A 69 -6.51 4.53 -17.86
C THR A 69 -7.98 4.80 -18.15
N ASN A 70 -8.50 4.10 -19.16
CA ASN A 70 -9.92 4.11 -19.48
C ASN A 70 -10.71 3.20 -18.52
N SER A 71 -11.80 3.71 -17.95
CA SER A 71 -12.67 2.98 -17.01
C SER A 71 -13.27 1.70 -17.59
N LYS A 72 -13.70 1.71 -18.86
CA LYS A 72 -14.28 0.53 -19.53
C LYS A 72 -13.22 -0.55 -19.75
N THR A 73 -12.02 -0.15 -20.15
CA THR A 73 -10.88 -1.06 -20.27
C THR A 73 -10.50 -1.66 -18.92
N PHE A 74 -10.44 -0.83 -17.88
CA PHE A 74 -10.18 -1.29 -16.51
C PHE A 74 -11.21 -2.32 -16.05
N LYS A 75 -12.51 -2.03 -16.22
CA LYS A 75 -13.60 -2.97 -15.90
C LYS A 75 -13.42 -4.32 -16.58
N ARG A 76 -13.08 -4.31 -17.87
CA ARG A 76 -12.86 -5.54 -18.65
C ARG A 76 -11.67 -6.32 -18.09
N ASN A 77 -10.54 -5.66 -17.85
CA ASN A 77 -9.32 -6.28 -17.33
C ASN A 77 -9.56 -6.83 -15.92
N ALA A 78 -10.26 -6.09 -15.06
CA ALA A 78 -10.56 -6.53 -13.70
C ALA A 78 -11.47 -7.76 -13.66
N LYS A 79 -12.46 -7.84 -14.55
CA LYS A 79 -13.29 -9.04 -14.71
C LYS A 79 -12.50 -10.22 -15.27
N MET A 80 -11.57 -9.99 -16.20
CA MET A 80 -10.71 -11.04 -16.73
C MET A 80 -9.79 -11.60 -15.65
N TRP A 81 -9.19 -10.72 -14.85
CA TRP A 81 -8.40 -11.11 -13.69
C TRP A 81 -9.22 -11.90 -12.67
N LEU A 82 -10.47 -11.50 -12.38
CA LEU A 82 -11.35 -12.26 -11.50
C LEU A 82 -11.64 -13.68 -12.04
N LYS A 83 -11.75 -13.86 -13.36
CA LYS A 83 -11.88 -15.20 -13.95
C LYS A 83 -10.64 -16.07 -13.68
N ILE A 84 -9.44 -15.49 -13.74
CA ILE A 84 -8.20 -16.19 -13.38
C ILE A 84 -8.24 -16.55 -11.89
N PHE A 85 -8.60 -15.61 -11.02
CA PHE A 85 -8.72 -15.85 -9.58
C PHE A 85 -9.64 -17.04 -9.27
N LEU A 86 -10.77 -17.14 -9.98
CA LEU A 86 -11.78 -18.20 -9.83
C LEU A 86 -11.54 -19.43 -10.72
N THR A 87 -10.31 -19.65 -11.20
CA THR A 87 -10.01 -20.81 -12.06
C THR A 87 -10.35 -22.11 -11.31
N PRO A 88 -11.29 -22.93 -11.82
CA PRO A 88 -11.70 -24.16 -11.16
C PRO A 88 -10.64 -25.25 -11.33
N SER A 89 -10.71 -26.27 -10.49
CA SER A 89 -9.90 -27.47 -10.65
C SER A 89 -10.29 -28.20 -11.93
N THR A 90 -9.33 -28.81 -12.60
CA THR A 90 -9.58 -29.66 -13.76
C THR A 90 -9.07 -31.07 -13.48
N GLY A 91 -9.81 -32.08 -13.94
CA GLY A 91 -9.47 -33.49 -13.73
C GLY A 91 -10.09 -34.08 -12.46
N VAL A 92 -9.88 -35.38 -12.28
CA VAL A 92 -10.38 -36.15 -11.12
C VAL A 92 -9.31 -36.15 -10.03
N SER A 93 -9.70 -35.94 -8.77
CA SER A 93 -8.80 -36.02 -7.63
C SER A 93 -8.04 -37.35 -7.65
N ASN A 94 -6.74 -37.32 -7.36
CA ASN A 94 -5.83 -38.48 -7.32
C ASN A 94 -5.44 -39.09 -8.68
N ASN A 95 -5.72 -38.40 -9.80
CA ASN A 95 -5.17 -38.74 -11.12
C ASN A 95 -4.01 -37.78 -11.48
N ASP A 96 -3.05 -38.24 -12.27
CA ASP A 96 -1.85 -37.46 -12.68
C ASP A 96 -2.21 -36.18 -13.45
N ASN A 97 -3.40 -36.15 -14.06
CA ASN A 97 -3.91 -35.01 -14.82
C ASN A 97 -4.67 -33.97 -13.97
N PHE A 98 -4.67 -34.10 -12.64
CA PHE A 98 -5.36 -33.14 -11.76
C PHE A 98 -4.62 -31.81 -11.68
N VAL A 99 -5.33 -30.71 -11.99
CA VAL A 99 -4.86 -29.33 -11.78
C VAL A 99 -5.76 -28.69 -10.73
N GLN A 100 -5.16 -28.26 -9.62
CA GLN A 100 -5.87 -27.64 -8.51
C GLN A 100 -6.38 -26.23 -8.85
N ASP A 101 -7.59 -25.92 -8.38
CA ASP A 101 -8.22 -24.59 -8.38
C ASP A 101 -7.36 -23.51 -7.73
N LEU A 102 -7.49 -22.26 -8.18
CA LEU A 102 -6.79 -21.14 -7.57
C LEU A 102 -7.46 -20.71 -6.27
N TYR A 103 -8.61 -20.04 -6.37
CA TYR A 103 -9.41 -19.55 -5.25
C TYR A 103 -10.90 -19.72 -5.53
N ARG A 104 -11.70 -19.72 -4.46
CA ARG A 104 -13.15 -19.92 -4.51
C ARG A 104 -13.88 -18.58 -4.44
N PRO A 105 -15.17 -18.54 -4.84
CA PRO A 105 -16.00 -17.35 -4.65
C PRO A 105 -16.04 -16.85 -3.20
N ASN A 106 -15.99 -17.76 -2.22
CA ASN A 106 -15.98 -17.42 -0.80
C ASN A 106 -14.68 -16.73 -0.34
N ASP A 107 -13.60 -16.82 -1.13
CA ASP A 107 -12.32 -16.16 -0.84
C ASP A 107 -12.28 -14.70 -1.35
N ILE A 108 -13.36 -14.23 -1.98
CA ILE A 108 -13.48 -12.85 -2.45
C ILE A 108 -13.61 -11.92 -1.24
N THR A 109 -12.52 -11.23 -0.93
CA THR A 109 -12.52 -10.19 0.10
C THR A 109 -13.30 -8.95 -0.34
N PRO A 110 -13.77 -8.10 0.60
CA PRO A 110 -14.40 -6.83 0.26
C PRO A 110 -13.54 -5.93 -0.64
N TYR A 111 -12.21 -5.96 -0.49
CA TYR A 111 -11.31 -5.19 -1.34
C TYR A 111 -11.26 -5.71 -2.78
N ILE A 112 -11.33 -7.03 -2.99
CA ILE A 112 -11.43 -7.62 -4.33
C ILE A 112 -12.77 -7.24 -4.98
N HIS A 113 -13.85 -7.30 -4.21
CA HIS A 113 -15.17 -6.90 -4.69
C HIS A 113 -15.16 -5.43 -5.16
N VAL A 114 -14.67 -4.52 -4.32
CA VAL A 114 -14.54 -3.09 -4.67
C VAL A 114 -13.65 -2.90 -5.90
N LEU A 115 -12.50 -3.58 -5.96
CA LEU A 115 -11.58 -3.53 -7.09
C LEU A 115 -12.26 -3.86 -8.41
N VAL A 116 -12.99 -4.97 -8.45
CA VAL A 116 -13.58 -5.49 -9.70
C VAL A 116 -14.86 -4.77 -10.09
N PHE A 117 -15.72 -4.45 -9.10
CA PHE A 117 -17.07 -3.97 -9.38
C PHE A 117 -17.24 -2.46 -9.24
N HIS A 118 -16.41 -1.76 -8.46
CA HIS A 118 -16.67 -0.34 -8.15
C HIS A 118 -15.56 0.64 -8.57
N ILE A 119 -14.31 0.21 -8.70
CA ILE A 119 -13.22 1.14 -9.08
C ILE A 119 -13.47 1.80 -10.44
N HIS A 120 -14.01 1.08 -11.42
CA HIS A 120 -14.31 1.67 -12.73
C HIS A 120 -15.39 2.77 -12.67
N GLU A 121 -16.43 2.58 -11.84
CA GLU A 121 -17.49 3.57 -11.61
C GLU A 121 -16.91 4.81 -10.91
N PHE A 122 -16.03 4.58 -9.93
CA PHE A 122 -15.33 5.63 -9.23
C PHE A 122 -14.44 6.45 -10.19
N MET A 123 -13.69 5.77 -11.06
CA MET A 123 -12.89 6.40 -12.11
C MET A 123 -13.76 7.29 -13.00
N GLU A 124 -14.97 6.83 -13.37
CA GLU A 124 -15.89 7.60 -14.21
C GLU A 124 -16.45 8.83 -13.51
N LYS A 125 -16.86 8.67 -12.26
CA LYS A 125 -17.44 9.76 -11.46
C LYS A 125 -16.41 10.83 -11.10
N HIS A 126 -15.17 10.42 -10.84
CA HIS A 126 -14.11 11.30 -10.33
C HIS A 126 -12.98 11.55 -11.33
N LYS A 127 -13.23 11.48 -12.65
CA LYS A 127 -12.23 11.74 -13.71
C LYS A 127 -11.42 13.01 -13.49
N LYS A 128 -12.05 14.08 -13.00
CA LYS A 128 -11.41 15.37 -12.71
C LYS A 128 -10.30 15.26 -11.66
N TRP A 129 -10.56 14.58 -10.55
CA TRP A 129 -9.65 14.52 -9.40
C TRP A 129 -8.76 13.29 -9.41
N LYS A 130 -9.13 12.22 -10.15
CA LYS A 130 -8.42 10.93 -10.24
C LYS A 130 -8.35 10.20 -8.90
N LEU A 131 -8.09 8.88 -8.92
CA LEU A 131 -8.11 8.06 -7.71
C LEU A 131 -7.03 8.47 -6.68
N LYS A 132 -5.85 8.91 -7.14
CA LYS A 132 -4.73 9.30 -6.27
C LYS A 132 -5.10 10.40 -5.26
N SER A 133 -6.00 11.31 -5.63
CA SER A 133 -6.42 12.43 -4.77
C SER A 133 -7.23 11.98 -3.55
N PHE A 134 -7.81 10.78 -3.61
CA PHE A 134 -8.56 10.17 -2.50
C PHE A 134 -7.69 9.22 -1.66
N SER A 135 -6.39 9.15 -1.93
CA SER A 135 -5.48 8.29 -1.20
C SER A 135 -5.21 8.83 0.21
N CYS A 136 -5.33 7.94 1.21
CA CYS A 136 -4.93 8.25 2.59
C CYS A 136 -3.40 8.31 2.80
N ALA A 137 -2.59 8.21 1.75
CA ALA A 137 -1.13 8.23 1.86
C ALA A 137 -0.60 9.51 2.51
N ALA A 138 -1.18 10.68 2.18
CA ALA A 138 -0.79 11.95 2.77
C ALA A 138 -1.05 11.97 4.28
N VAL A 139 -2.23 11.49 4.72
CA VAL A 139 -2.61 11.41 6.13
C VAL A 139 -1.68 10.44 6.89
N LYS A 140 -1.39 9.27 6.32
CA LYS A 140 -0.45 8.29 6.91
C LYS A 140 0.96 8.87 7.05
N ASN A 141 1.43 9.62 6.04
CA ASN A 141 2.73 10.27 6.08
C ASN A 141 2.76 11.37 7.15
N LYS A 142 1.71 12.19 7.25
CA LYS A 142 1.59 13.22 8.29
C LYS A 142 1.62 12.59 9.68
N ASN A 143 0.87 11.51 9.89
CA ASN A 143 0.92 10.75 11.14
C ASN A 143 2.33 10.22 11.45
N HIS A 144 3.03 9.67 10.45
CA HIS A 144 4.40 9.19 10.65
C HIS A 144 5.37 10.32 11.04
N GLN A 145 5.26 11.48 10.39
CA GLN A 145 6.05 12.67 10.73
C GLN A 145 5.77 13.14 12.15
N GLN A 146 4.50 13.22 12.54
CA GLN A 146 4.10 13.66 13.89
C GLN A 146 4.57 12.66 14.97
N VAL A 147 4.39 11.36 14.76
CA VAL A 147 4.90 10.33 15.67
C VAL A 147 6.43 10.42 15.81
N SER A 148 7.14 10.59 14.69
CA SER A 148 8.60 10.70 14.71
C SER A 148 9.09 11.96 15.44
N GLN A 149 8.48 13.11 15.17
CA GLN A 149 8.90 14.41 15.69
C GLN A 149 8.54 14.62 17.17
N PHE A 150 7.32 14.26 17.56
CA PHE A 150 6.79 14.61 18.89
C PHE A 150 6.84 13.46 19.89
N PHE A 151 6.94 12.21 19.42
CA PHE A 151 6.88 11.04 20.31
C PHE A 151 8.18 10.23 20.32
N GLN A 152 9.19 10.57 19.50
CA GLN A 152 10.57 10.03 19.49
C GLN A 152 10.72 8.53 19.85
N LYS A 153 9.76 7.68 19.49
CA LYS A 153 9.67 6.25 19.89
C LYS A 153 9.53 5.96 21.39
N THR A 154 9.32 6.95 22.26
CA THR A 154 8.96 6.72 23.67
C THR A 154 7.46 6.44 23.82
N LEU A 155 7.12 5.67 24.86
CA LEU A 155 5.74 5.29 25.23
C LEU A 155 4.81 6.51 25.25
N ARG A 156 3.51 6.21 25.03
CA ARG A 156 2.34 7.11 24.86
C ARG A 156 2.30 8.40 25.70
N ASP A 157 3.09 8.52 26.76
CA ASP A 157 3.05 9.60 27.72
C ASP A 157 4.28 10.52 27.70
N GLY A 158 5.22 10.35 26.76
CA GLY A 158 6.34 11.28 26.56
C GLY A 158 7.15 11.50 27.84
N GLY A 159 8.09 10.61 28.13
CA GLY A 159 8.90 10.74 29.36
C GLY A 159 9.59 12.10 29.46
N ASN A 160 9.10 12.98 30.34
CA ASN A 160 9.73 13.32 31.62
C ASN A 160 8.90 14.35 32.41
N ASP A 161 8.91 14.19 33.73
CA ASP A 161 8.14 14.93 34.75
C ASP A 161 8.42 16.44 34.80
N GLY A 162 7.48 17.27 34.34
CA GLY A 162 7.56 18.72 34.49
C GLY A 162 6.20 19.42 34.51
N ALA A 163 5.90 20.16 35.59
CA ALA A 163 4.60 20.78 35.89
C ALA A 163 4.08 21.82 34.86
N ASN A 164 4.86 22.14 33.82
CA ASN A 164 4.55 23.17 32.80
C ASN A 164 4.58 22.64 31.35
N GLN A 165 4.54 21.32 31.14
CA GLN A 165 4.69 20.78 29.78
C GLN A 165 3.37 20.77 28.99
N LYS A 166 3.38 21.42 27.82
CA LYS A 166 2.25 21.42 26.87
C LYS A 166 1.99 20.00 26.38
N SER A 167 0.72 19.60 26.28
CA SER A 167 0.37 18.29 25.71
C SER A 167 0.88 18.16 24.27
N ALA A 168 1.16 16.94 23.81
CA ALA A 168 1.62 16.68 22.46
C ALA A 168 0.69 17.28 21.40
N ILE A 169 -0.63 17.31 21.66
CA ILE A 169 -1.63 17.93 20.78
C ILE A 169 -1.38 19.44 20.67
N VAL A 170 -1.17 20.13 21.80
CA VAL A 170 -0.88 21.58 21.79
C VAL A 170 0.43 21.86 21.07
N GLN A 171 1.48 21.04 21.30
CA GLN A 171 2.76 21.18 20.61
C GLN A 171 2.63 21.00 19.08
N ILE A 172 1.85 19.99 18.64
CA ILE A 172 1.54 19.76 17.23
C ILE A 172 0.79 20.95 16.63
N LEU A 173 -0.26 21.44 17.32
CA LEU A 173 -1.05 22.58 16.85
C LEU A 173 -0.19 23.84 16.71
N GLU A 174 0.65 24.15 17.69
CA GLU A 174 1.55 25.31 17.62
C GLU A 174 2.57 25.19 16.49
N PHE A 175 3.14 23.99 16.29
CA PHE A 175 4.07 23.75 15.20
C PHE A 175 3.42 23.92 13.82
N GLU A 176 2.24 23.34 13.62
CA GLU A 176 1.50 23.47 12.36
C GLU A 176 1.07 24.93 12.12
N ASN A 177 0.61 25.65 13.15
CA ASN A 177 0.24 27.06 13.05
C ASN A 177 1.44 27.95 12.69
N ARG A 178 2.62 27.74 13.32
CA ARG A 178 3.85 28.44 12.96
C ARG A 178 4.22 28.18 11.51
N LYS A 179 4.17 26.92 11.06
CA LYS A 179 4.47 26.54 9.68
C LYS A 179 3.52 27.20 8.69
N LEU A 180 2.22 27.27 8.99
CA LEU A 180 1.23 27.96 8.17
C LEU A 180 1.51 29.47 8.08
N HIS A 181 1.81 30.12 9.22
CA HIS A 181 2.14 31.55 9.26
C HIS A 181 3.33 31.89 8.36
N TYR A 182 4.44 31.13 8.46
CA TYR A 182 5.59 31.36 7.61
C TYR A 182 5.29 31.07 6.13
N ASN A 183 4.58 29.98 5.80
CA ASN A 183 4.24 29.69 4.42
C ASN A 183 3.38 30.79 3.75
N ILE A 184 2.43 31.36 4.50
CA ILE A 184 1.57 32.43 4.00
C ILE A 184 2.37 33.74 3.89
N ASN A 185 3.13 34.09 4.92
CA ASN A 185 3.79 35.39 4.99
C ASN A 185 5.09 35.46 4.17
N ASP A 186 5.86 34.38 4.04
CA ASP A 186 7.02 34.35 3.11
C ASP A 186 6.57 34.45 1.65
N SER A 187 5.40 33.91 1.30
CA SER A 187 4.83 34.05 -0.06
C SER A 187 4.39 35.49 -0.38
N GLN A 188 4.22 36.35 0.63
CA GLN A 188 3.93 37.77 0.46
C GLN A 188 5.21 38.64 0.43
N VAL A 189 6.34 38.12 0.93
CA VAL A 189 7.60 38.88 1.07
C VAL A 189 8.47 38.83 -0.21
N THR A 190 8.23 37.88 -1.13
CA THR A 190 9.00 37.78 -2.39
C THR A 190 8.77 38.91 -3.41
N SER A 191 7.92 39.90 -3.12
CA SER A 191 7.72 41.08 -3.98
C SER A 191 8.61 42.28 -3.65
N LYS A 192 9.49 42.19 -2.63
CA LYS A 192 10.48 43.24 -2.33
C LYS A 192 11.85 42.64 -2.11
N ILE A 193 12.51 42.24 -3.19
CA ILE A 193 13.98 42.15 -3.21
C ILE A 193 14.50 43.58 -3.03
N ILE A 194 14.84 43.93 -1.79
CA ILE A 194 15.73 45.05 -1.54
C ILE A 194 17.12 44.57 -1.96
N LYS A 195 17.63 45.10 -3.08
CA LYS A 195 19.04 44.97 -3.44
C LYS A 195 19.85 45.65 -2.35
N LEU A 196 20.56 44.86 -1.54
CA LEU A 196 21.69 45.38 -0.77
C LEU A 196 22.87 45.48 -1.73
N GLN A 197 23.17 46.70 -2.18
CA GLN A 197 24.50 47.03 -2.67
C GLN A 197 25.41 47.17 -1.46
N VAL A 198 26.42 46.31 -1.40
CA VAL A 198 27.74 46.63 -0.83
C VAL A 198 28.75 46.33 -1.91
#